data_AF-A0A8C0ACP1-F1
#
_entry.id   AF-A0A8C0ACP1-F1
#
_cell.length_a   1.000
_cell.length_b   1.000
_cell.length_c   1.000
_cell.angle_alpha   90.00
_cell.angle_beta   90.00
_cell.angle_gamma   90.00
#
_symmetry.space_group_name_H-M   'P 1'
#
loop_
_entity.id
_entity.type
_entity.pdbx_description
1 polymer ?
#
loop_
_entity_poly.entity_id
_entity_poly.type
_entity_poly.pdbx_seq_one_letter_code
_entity_poly.pdbx_strand_id
1 'polypeptide(L)'
;MFSQRLHFSRVLLFATPWTVARQTPLSMGFSRQEYWSGLPSPFPGDLPDPGIELKSPALAGGFFTTSATLYSAVKWYRQNWSQAGPRIIALSRVGVCPSPHCGGSHLCSIPGPEHWHKDFPIANGERQSPVDIDTKAVVQDPALKPLALVYGEATSRRMVNNGHSFNVEYDDSQDKAVLKDGPLTGTYRLVQFHFHWGSSDDQGSEHTVDRNKYAAELHLVHWNTKYGDFGTAAQQPDGLAVVGVFLKVGDANPALQKVLDVLDSIKTKGKSTGFPSFDPGSLLPNVLDYWTYPGSLTTPPLLESVTWIVLKEPISVSSQQMLKFRTLNFNPEGEPELLMLANWRPAQPLKNRQVRGFPK
;
A
#
# COMPACT_ATOMS: atom_id res chain seq x y z
N MET A 1 -5.00 74.70 -35.18
CA MET A 1 -4.01 74.25 -36.18
C MET A 1 -4.41 72.87 -36.68
N PHE A 2 -4.08 72.59 -37.94
CA PHE A 2 -4.71 71.62 -38.84
C PHE A 2 -4.61 70.13 -38.47
N SER A 3 -5.63 69.41 -38.94
CA SER A 3 -5.75 67.97 -39.21
C SER A 3 -4.70 67.48 -40.23
N GLN A 4 -4.24 66.22 -40.11
CA GLN A 4 -4.14 65.28 -41.25
C GLN A 4 -3.90 63.82 -40.78
N ARG A 5 -4.57 62.89 -41.49
CA ARG A 5 -4.41 61.42 -41.49
C ARG A 5 -3.47 61.00 -42.66
N LEU A 6 -3.19 59.68 -42.72
CA LEU A 6 -2.69 58.82 -43.83
C LEU A 6 -1.20 58.44 -43.66
N HIS A 7 -0.68 57.23 -43.94
CA HIS A 7 -1.20 56.01 -44.57
C HIS A 7 -0.25 54.81 -44.27
N PHE A 8 -0.75 53.59 -44.50
CA PHE A 8 -0.06 52.29 -44.36
C PHE A 8 1.08 52.08 -45.38
N SER A 9 2.06 51.22 -45.04
CA SER A 9 2.63 50.27 -46.00
C SER A 9 3.20 49.01 -45.35
N ARG A 10 2.88 47.87 -45.97
CA ARG A 10 3.30 46.49 -45.64
C ARG A 10 4.72 46.23 -46.15
N VAL A 11 5.49 45.42 -45.41
CA VAL A 11 6.44 44.47 -46.03
C VAL A 11 6.21 43.09 -45.40
N LEU A 12 5.81 42.14 -46.25
CA LEU A 12 5.89 40.70 -46.01
C LEU A 12 7.33 40.24 -46.21
N LEU A 13 7.83 39.35 -45.34
CA LEU A 13 8.80 38.33 -45.72
C LEU A 13 8.47 37.02 -44.99
N PHE A 14 8.10 36.02 -45.78
CA PHE A 14 8.01 34.61 -45.43
C PHE A 14 9.42 33.98 -45.42
N ALA A 15 9.71 33.07 -44.48
CA ALA A 15 10.28 31.72 -44.72
C ALA A 15 10.83 31.06 -43.41
N THR A 16 10.06 30.08 -42.90
CA THR A 16 10.38 28.69 -42.45
C THR A 16 11.74 28.26 -41.82
N PRO A 17 11.76 27.13 -41.06
CA PRO A 17 12.47 27.00 -39.79
C PRO A 17 13.70 26.09 -39.81
N TRP A 18 14.65 26.33 -38.91
CA TRP A 18 15.61 25.32 -38.44
C TRP A 18 15.91 25.46 -36.93
N THR A 19 15.52 24.42 -36.23
CA THR A 19 16.04 23.77 -35.01
C THR A 19 17.19 24.44 -34.25
N VAL A 20 16.95 24.83 -32.98
CA VAL A 20 17.97 24.85 -31.93
C VAL A 20 17.41 24.16 -30.68
N ALA A 21 18.11 23.09 -30.30
CA ALA A 21 17.82 22.21 -29.18
C ALA A 21 17.96 22.94 -27.83
N ARG A 22 16.96 22.76 -26.96
CA ARG A 22 17.05 23.11 -25.54
C ARG A 22 17.94 22.08 -24.84
N GLN A 23 19.01 22.55 -24.21
CA GLN A 23 19.75 21.78 -23.21
C GLN A 23 18.94 21.78 -21.91
N THR A 24 18.14 20.74 -21.70
CA THR A 24 17.67 20.31 -20.38
C THR A 24 18.72 19.35 -19.79
N PRO A 25 19.10 19.46 -18.51
CA PRO A 25 20.01 18.50 -17.89
C PRO A 25 19.37 17.11 -17.89
N LEU A 26 20.20 16.13 -18.22
CA LEU A 26 19.89 14.70 -18.31
C LEU A 26 19.21 14.20 -17.02
N SER A 27 17.96 13.78 -17.18
CA SER A 27 17.27 12.85 -16.29
C SER A 27 18.12 11.59 -16.14
N MET A 28 18.84 11.46 -15.03
CA MET A 28 19.37 10.17 -14.61
C MET A 28 18.19 9.29 -14.18
N GLY A 29 17.86 8.34 -15.05
CA GLY A 29 16.85 7.33 -14.79
C GLY A 29 17.23 6.49 -13.59
N PHE A 30 16.47 6.63 -12.51
CA PHE A 30 16.40 5.62 -11.47
C PHE A 30 15.50 4.49 -11.99
N SER A 31 16.15 3.44 -12.48
CA SER A 31 15.52 2.14 -12.67
C SER A 31 15.43 1.44 -11.31
N ARG A 32 14.27 0.79 -11.08
CA ARG A 32 13.97 -0.18 -10.01
C ARG A 32 13.34 0.39 -8.73
N GLN A 33 12.02 0.59 -8.76
CA GLN A 33 11.14 0.52 -7.60
C GLN A 33 10.23 -0.69 -7.78
N GLU A 34 10.47 -1.74 -7.00
CA GLU A 34 9.43 -2.74 -6.73
C GLU A 34 8.48 -2.07 -5.74
N TYR A 35 7.27 -1.77 -6.20
CA TYR A 35 6.24 -1.09 -5.42
C TYR A 35 5.71 -2.05 -4.34
N TRP A 36 5.98 -1.72 -3.08
CA TRP A 36 5.53 -2.47 -1.89
C TRP A 36 4.10 -2.13 -1.44
N SER A 37 3.25 -1.70 -2.36
CA SER A 37 1.80 -1.59 -2.14
C SER A 37 1.12 -2.69 -2.94
N GLY A 38 0.39 -3.57 -2.26
CA GLY A 38 -0.30 -4.74 -2.82
C GLY A 38 -1.21 -4.42 -4.01
N LEU A 39 -0.63 -4.37 -5.20
CA LEU A 39 -1.35 -4.40 -6.47
C LEU A 39 -1.82 -5.85 -6.74
N PRO A 40 -3.02 -6.04 -7.28
CA PRO A 40 -3.45 -7.35 -7.76
C PRO A 40 -2.54 -7.78 -8.93
N SER A 41 -1.96 -8.98 -8.83
CA SER A 41 -1.20 -9.59 -9.92
C SER A 41 -2.12 -9.87 -11.13
N PRO A 42 -1.72 -9.61 -12.39
CA PRO A 42 -2.51 -10.02 -13.54
C PRO A 42 -2.46 -11.55 -13.73
N PHE A 43 -3.62 -12.15 -14.06
CA PHE A 43 -3.78 -13.57 -14.33
C PHE A 43 -3.10 -13.99 -15.66
N PRO A 44 -2.56 -15.22 -15.75
CA PRO A 44 -2.31 -15.90 -17.01
C PRO A 44 -3.53 -16.76 -17.39
N GLY A 45 -4.21 -16.39 -18.48
CA GLY A 45 -5.25 -17.19 -19.11
C GLY A 45 -5.23 -16.99 -20.62
N ASP A 46 -5.06 -18.10 -21.33
CA ASP A 46 -5.37 -18.37 -22.74
C ASP A 46 -4.52 -17.71 -23.85
N LEU A 47 -3.45 -18.42 -24.25
CA LEU A 47 -2.98 -18.44 -25.65
C LEU A 47 -2.51 -19.87 -26.05
N PRO A 48 -2.66 -20.27 -27.33
CA PRO A 48 -2.60 -21.65 -27.76
C PRO A 48 -1.16 -22.18 -27.93
N ASP A 49 -1.02 -23.48 -27.74
CA ASP A 49 0.18 -24.29 -27.93
C ASP A 49 0.73 -24.20 -29.36
N PRO A 50 1.94 -23.67 -29.61
CA PRO A 50 2.61 -23.86 -30.89
C PRO A 50 3.42 -25.15 -30.80
N GLY A 51 2.84 -26.24 -31.30
CA GLY A 51 3.49 -27.54 -31.41
C GLY A 51 4.89 -27.43 -32.01
N ILE A 52 5.90 -27.80 -31.21
CA ILE A 52 7.24 -28.12 -31.69
C ILE A 52 7.64 -29.46 -31.09
N GLU A 53 7.63 -30.47 -31.96
CA GLU A 53 8.15 -31.82 -31.75
C GLU A 53 9.68 -31.76 -31.55
N LEU A 54 10.19 -32.34 -30.46
CA LEU A 54 11.63 -32.57 -30.27
C LEU A 54 11.91 -34.07 -30.44
N LYS A 55 12.51 -34.43 -31.59
CA LYS A 55 12.97 -35.79 -31.91
C LYS A 55 14.39 -36.06 -31.34
N SER A 56 14.44 -36.86 -30.27
CA SER A 56 15.42 -37.93 -29.90
C SER A 56 16.95 -37.64 -29.79
N PRO A 57 17.78 -38.58 -29.25
CA PRO A 57 17.79 -39.14 -27.89
C PRO A 57 19.20 -39.18 -27.22
N ALA A 58 19.20 -39.56 -25.92
CA ALA A 58 20.32 -40.12 -25.12
C ALA A 58 21.42 -39.18 -24.56
N LEU A 59 21.48 -39.06 -23.23
CA LEU A 59 22.56 -39.58 -22.38
C LEU A 59 22.20 -39.46 -20.89
N ALA A 60 22.48 -40.53 -20.14
CA ALA A 60 22.30 -40.67 -18.70
C ALA A 60 23.39 -39.92 -17.91
N GLY A 61 23.11 -39.54 -16.65
CA GLY A 61 24.14 -39.16 -15.68
C GLY A 61 23.73 -37.97 -14.79
N GLY A 62 23.85 -38.15 -13.47
CA GLY A 62 23.48 -37.14 -12.49
C GLY A 62 24.54 -36.07 -12.19
N PHE A 63 24.12 -35.17 -11.28
CA PHE A 63 24.91 -34.29 -10.42
C PHE A 63 25.70 -33.08 -11.00
N PHE A 64 25.52 -31.94 -10.29
CA PHE A 64 26.26 -30.67 -10.28
C PHE A 64 26.16 -29.73 -11.49
N THR A 65 25.31 -28.70 -11.40
CA THR A 65 25.49 -27.48 -12.20
C THR A 65 26.43 -26.52 -11.46
N THR A 66 27.68 -26.44 -11.93
CA THR A 66 28.66 -25.42 -11.54
C THR A 66 28.38 -24.10 -12.27
N SER A 67 28.89 -22.99 -11.72
CA SER A 67 28.70 -21.59 -12.14
C SER A 67 29.12 -21.24 -13.59
N ALA A 68 29.69 -22.19 -14.34
CA ALA A 68 30.29 -21.93 -15.65
C ALA A 68 29.29 -21.87 -16.82
N THR A 69 28.10 -22.47 -16.71
CA THR A 69 27.08 -22.46 -17.79
C THR A 69 26.27 -21.15 -17.84
N LEU A 70 26.06 -20.49 -16.70
CA LEU A 70 25.41 -19.17 -16.60
C LEU A 70 26.27 -18.05 -17.21
N TYR A 71 27.59 -18.14 -17.10
CA TYR A 71 28.50 -17.11 -17.61
C TYR A 71 28.50 -17.06 -19.15
N SER A 72 28.38 -18.21 -19.80
CA SER A 72 28.34 -18.35 -21.26
C SER A 72 27.04 -17.81 -21.87
N ALA A 73 25.90 -18.04 -21.20
CA ALA A 73 24.60 -17.53 -21.64
C ALA A 73 24.51 -15.98 -21.59
N VAL A 74 25.11 -15.37 -20.56
CA VAL A 74 25.18 -13.90 -20.42
C VAL A 74 26.09 -13.27 -21.48
N LYS A 75 27.18 -13.96 -21.87
CA LYS A 75 28.09 -13.48 -22.92
C LYS A 75 27.45 -13.51 -24.31
N TRP A 76 26.67 -14.55 -24.61
CA TRP A 76 25.94 -14.68 -25.88
C TRP A 76 24.87 -13.58 -26.04
N TYR A 77 24.07 -13.32 -25.00
CA TYR A 77 23.05 -12.26 -25.03
C TYR A 77 23.63 -10.85 -25.14
N ARG A 78 24.84 -10.61 -24.63
CA ARG A 78 25.54 -9.32 -24.77
C ARG A 78 26.01 -9.04 -26.20
N GLN A 79 26.27 -10.06 -27.02
CA GLN A 79 26.78 -9.89 -28.38
C GLN A 79 25.65 -9.81 -29.43
N ASN A 80 24.46 -10.37 -29.16
CA ASN A 80 23.37 -10.46 -30.14
C ASN A 80 22.14 -9.58 -29.81
N TRP A 81 22.33 -8.50 -29.05
CA TRP A 81 21.27 -7.60 -28.55
C TRP A 81 20.41 -6.97 -29.67
N SER A 82 20.88 -6.93 -30.91
CA SER A 82 20.14 -6.38 -32.06
C SER A 82 19.17 -7.36 -32.74
N GLN A 83 19.16 -8.65 -32.36
CA GLN A 83 18.29 -9.66 -33.00
C GLN A 83 17.29 -10.34 -32.05
N ALA A 84 17.38 -10.10 -30.75
CA ALA A 84 16.45 -10.66 -29.77
C ALA A 84 15.55 -9.54 -29.20
N GLY A 85 14.28 -9.50 -29.63
CA GLY A 85 13.25 -8.64 -29.04
C GLY A 85 13.06 -8.92 -27.53
N PRO A 86 12.46 -7.98 -26.78
CA PRO A 86 12.47 -8.02 -25.33
C PRO A 86 11.58 -9.15 -24.79
N ARG A 87 12.21 -10.24 -24.32
CA ARG A 87 11.59 -11.23 -23.44
C ARG A 87 12.19 -11.06 -22.04
N ILE A 88 11.34 -10.77 -21.05
CA ILE A 88 11.73 -10.65 -19.65
C ILE A 88 11.96 -12.05 -19.08
N ILE A 89 13.21 -12.39 -18.80
CA ILE A 89 13.57 -13.53 -17.94
C ILE A 89 13.89 -12.95 -16.56
N ALA A 90 13.04 -13.22 -15.58
CA ALA A 90 13.29 -12.87 -14.19
C ALA A 90 14.29 -13.88 -13.60
N LEU A 91 15.58 -13.51 -13.56
CA LEU A 91 16.57 -14.20 -12.74
C LEU A 91 16.50 -13.61 -11.33
N SER A 92 15.86 -14.33 -10.42
CA SER A 92 15.92 -14.07 -8.98
C SER A 92 17.36 -14.23 -8.49
N ARG A 93 18.05 -13.10 -8.25
CA ARG A 93 19.29 -13.10 -7.47
C ARG A 93 18.92 -13.23 -6.00
N VAL A 94 19.34 -14.33 -5.38
CA VAL A 94 19.43 -14.45 -3.92
C VAL A 94 20.37 -13.33 -3.45
N GLY A 95 19.82 -12.36 -2.71
CA GLY A 95 20.62 -11.31 -2.09
C GLY A 95 21.44 -11.90 -0.96
N VAL A 96 22.72 -12.19 -1.21
CA VAL A 96 23.69 -12.43 -0.14
C VAL A 96 24.10 -11.07 0.40
N CYS A 97 23.73 -10.74 1.64
CA CYS A 97 24.23 -9.56 2.34
C CYS A 97 25.76 -9.62 2.46
N PRO A 98 26.51 -8.61 2.01
CA PRO A 98 27.93 -8.51 2.30
C PRO A 98 28.09 -7.68 3.58
N SER A 99 27.99 -8.33 4.75
CA SER A 99 28.51 -7.73 5.97
C SER A 99 29.19 -8.81 6.80
N PRO A 100 30.54 -8.83 6.85
CA PRO A 100 31.27 -9.82 7.61
C PRO A 100 31.41 -9.33 9.04
N HIS A 101 30.35 -9.35 9.86
CA HIS A 101 30.40 -9.30 11.33
C HIS A 101 29.02 -9.65 11.92
N CYS A 102 28.58 -10.90 11.74
CA CYS A 102 27.50 -11.48 12.54
C CYS A 102 27.93 -12.88 12.98
N GLY A 103 28.39 -13.00 14.22
CA GLY A 103 28.48 -14.29 14.90
C GLY A 103 27.19 -14.51 15.70
N GLY A 104 26.54 -15.68 15.51
CA GLY A 104 25.49 -16.20 16.39
C GLY A 104 24.04 -15.94 15.94
N SER A 105 23.29 -17.04 15.75
CA SER A 105 21.82 -17.14 15.57
C SER A 105 21.16 -16.23 14.53
N HIS A 106 21.06 -16.76 13.30
CA HIS A 106 20.32 -16.17 12.20
C HIS A 106 18.79 -16.25 12.41
N LEU A 107 18.22 -15.18 12.93
CA LEU A 107 16.92 -14.68 12.48
C LEU A 107 17.22 -13.30 11.89
N CYS A 108 17.10 -13.15 10.57
CA CYS A 108 17.08 -11.82 9.98
C CYS A 108 15.81 -11.13 10.47
N SER A 109 15.91 -10.38 11.57
CA SER A 109 14.82 -9.54 12.04
C SER A 109 14.40 -8.60 10.91
N ILE A 110 13.12 -8.60 10.57
CA ILE A 110 12.54 -7.61 9.66
C ILE A 110 12.86 -6.23 10.26
N PRO A 111 13.50 -5.30 9.52
CA PRO A 111 13.85 -4.00 10.07
C PRO A 111 12.60 -3.28 10.56
N GLY A 112 12.59 -2.92 11.85
CA GLY A 112 11.48 -2.23 12.49
C GLY A 112 11.33 -0.76 12.03
N PRO A 113 10.27 -0.07 12.48
CA PRO A 113 10.00 1.33 12.12
C PRO A 113 11.17 2.29 12.28
N GLU A 114 12.01 2.09 13.29
CA GLU A 114 13.22 2.87 13.58
C GLU A 114 14.32 2.74 12.51
N HIS A 115 14.21 1.77 11.61
CA HIS A 115 15.16 1.52 10.53
C HIS A 115 14.66 1.97 9.15
N TRP A 116 13.36 2.19 8.98
CA TRP A 116 12.77 2.46 7.67
C TRP A 116 13.30 3.72 7.00
N HIS A 117 13.73 4.72 7.77
CA HIS A 117 14.29 5.96 7.23
C HIS A 117 15.57 5.77 6.40
N LYS A 118 16.25 4.61 6.53
CA LYS A 118 17.47 4.29 5.76
C LYS A 118 17.16 4.05 4.29
N ASP A 119 16.05 3.36 4.01
CA ASP A 119 15.61 3.02 2.65
C ASP A 119 14.50 3.96 2.15
N PHE A 120 13.71 4.50 3.08
CA PHE A 120 12.61 5.42 2.83
C PHE A 120 12.82 6.70 3.65
N PRO A 121 13.67 7.66 3.21
CA PRO A 121 13.96 8.89 3.95
C PRO A 121 12.72 9.70 4.34
N ILE A 122 11.63 9.56 3.57
CA ILE A 122 10.32 10.15 3.86
C ILE A 122 9.73 9.68 5.20
N ALA A 123 10.26 8.61 5.82
CA ALA A 123 9.94 8.21 7.19
C ALA A 123 10.13 9.33 8.22
N ASN A 124 10.99 10.31 7.93
CA ASN A 124 11.21 11.53 8.72
C ASN A 124 10.49 12.77 8.15
N GLY A 125 9.56 12.56 7.21
CA GLY A 125 8.82 13.58 6.47
C GLY A 125 7.89 14.43 7.33
N GLU A 126 7.30 15.47 6.73
CA GLU A 126 6.58 16.53 7.45
C GLU A 126 5.17 16.14 7.89
N ARG A 127 4.61 15.07 7.32
CA ARG A 127 3.23 14.64 7.58
C ARG A 127 3.12 13.11 7.71
N GLN A 128 4.08 12.51 8.42
CA GLN A 128 4.07 11.09 8.72
C GLN A 128 2.93 10.67 9.65
N SER A 129 2.49 9.42 9.52
CA SER A 129 1.44 8.76 10.31
C SER A 129 1.96 7.45 10.91
N PRO A 130 1.35 6.93 11.99
CA PRO A 130 0.21 7.50 12.73
C PRO A 130 0.61 8.69 13.60
N VAL A 131 -0.36 9.33 14.27
CA VAL A 131 -0.13 10.36 15.28
C VAL A 131 -0.91 10.08 16.56
N ASP A 132 -0.50 10.72 17.65
CA ASP A 132 -1.34 10.85 18.83
C ASP A 132 -2.41 11.91 18.60
N ILE A 133 -3.66 11.59 18.93
CA ILE A 133 -4.80 12.50 18.91
C ILE A 133 -4.98 13.03 20.32
N ASP A 134 -4.38 14.19 20.60
CA ASP A 134 -4.63 14.97 21.82
C ASP A 134 -6.01 15.63 21.74
N THR A 135 -6.99 15.06 22.44
CA THR A 135 -8.39 15.47 22.35
C THR A 135 -8.63 16.90 22.83
N LYS A 136 -7.74 17.45 23.66
CA LYS A 136 -7.80 18.84 24.13
C LYS A 136 -7.27 19.83 23.09
N ALA A 137 -6.37 19.39 22.21
CA ALA A 137 -5.80 20.19 21.13
C ALA A 137 -6.59 20.08 19.80
N VAL A 138 -7.53 19.14 19.70
CA VAL A 138 -8.39 18.98 18.53
C VAL A 138 -9.22 20.25 18.30
N VAL A 139 -9.13 20.79 17.08
CA VAL A 139 -9.98 21.91 16.67
C VAL A 139 -11.26 21.39 16.06
N GLN A 140 -12.40 21.72 16.67
CA GLN A 140 -13.70 21.40 16.08
C GLN A 140 -13.89 22.25 14.82
N ASP A 141 -14.15 21.59 13.69
CA ASP A 141 -14.27 22.27 12.40
C ASP A 141 -15.73 22.21 11.92
N PRO A 142 -16.51 23.31 12.06
CA PRO A 142 -17.91 23.36 11.65
C PRO A 142 -18.14 23.13 10.15
N ALA A 143 -17.10 23.19 9.31
CA ALA A 143 -17.20 22.93 7.88
C ALA A 143 -17.12 21.44 7.52
N LEU A 144 -16.71 20.57 8.46
CA LEU A 144 -16.68 19.13 8.24
C LEU A 144 -18.11 18.58 8.09
N LYS A 145 -18.32 17.77 7.06
CA LYS A 145 -19.60 17.14 6.76
C LYS A 145 -19.69 15.75 7.41
N PRO A 146 -20.89 15.16 7.53
CA PRO A 146 -21.01 13.73 7.80
C PRO A 146 -20.26 12.90 6.74
N LEU A 147 -19.75 11.73 7.12
CA LEU A 147 -19.13 10.78 6.18
C LEU A 147 -20.21 10.07 5.37
N ALA A 148 -19.98 9.90 4.06
CA ALA A 148 -20.80 9.09 3.20
C ALA A 148 -20.03 7.82 2.79
N LEU A 149 -20.22 6.74 3.56
CA LEU A 149 -19.67 5.41 3.32
C LEU A 149 -20.71 4.56 2.59
N VAL A 150 -20.51 4.33 1.29
CA VAL A 150 -21.46 3.58 0.44
C VAL A 150 -20.81 2.26 0.03
N TYR A 151 -21.13 1.19 0.78
CA TYR A 151 -20.52 -0.14 0.62
C TYR A 151 -21.49 -1.25 0.18
N GLY A 152 -22.76 -0.91 -0.11
CA GLY A 152 -23.80 -1.92 -0.41
C GLY A 152 -23.50 -2.81 -1.63
N GLU A 153 -22.68 -2.35 -2.57
CA GLU A 153 -22.27 -3.13 -3.75
C GLU A 153 -20.81 -3.64 -3.66
N ALA A 154 -20.18 -3.52 -2.48
CA ALA A 154 -18.80 -3.93 -2.28
C ALA A 154 -18.60 -5.40 -2.66
N THR A 155 -17.66 -5.65 -3.58
CA THR A 155 -17.34 -7.00 -4.05
C THR A 155 -15.97 -7.39 -3.53
N SER A 156 -15.90 -8.01 -2.35
CA SER A 156 -14.64 -8.59 -1.86
C SER A 156 -14.20 -9.74 -2.78
N ARG A 157 -12.89 -9.89 -2.96
CA ARG A 157 -12.29 -10.86 -3.89
C ARG A 157 -11.52 -11.94 -3.15
N ARG A 158 -10.45 -11.54 -2.46
CA ARG A 158 -9.52 -12.46 -1.82
C ARG A 158 -8.97 -11.88 -0.52
N MET A 159 -8.48 -12.77 0.31
CA MET A 159 -7.73 -12.45 1.51
C MET A 159 -6.29 -12.93 1.34
N VAL A 160 -5.31 -12.11 1.72
CA VAL A 160 -3.89 -12.36 1.45
C VAL A 160 -3.06 -12.01 2.66
N ASN A 161 -2.23 -12.94 3.14
CA ASN A 161 -1.15 -12.61 4.07
C ASN A 161 0.05 -12.09 3.27
N ASN A 162 0.35 -10.80 3.39
CA ASN A 162 1.45 -10.15 2.67
C ASN A 162 2.78 -10.18 3.44
N GLY A 163 2.81 -10.79 4.62
CA GLY A 163 3.97 -10.84 5.50
C GLY A 163 4.17 -9.59 6.36
N HIS A 164 3.14 -8.72 6.45
CA HIS A 164 3.10 -7.54 7.30
C HIS A 164 1.73 -7.41 8.01
N SER A 165 0.67 -7.77 7.30
CA SER A 165 -0.68 -7.95 7.80
C SER A 165 -1.38 -9.00 6.92
N PHE A 166 -2.70 -9.09 7.02
CA PHE A 166 -3.52 -9.61 5.94
C PHE A 166 -4.36 -8.49 5.33
N ASN A 167 -4.56 -8.56 4.02
CA ASN A 167 -5.45 -7.66 3.30
C ASN A 167 -6.68 -8.44 2.84
N VAL A 168 -7.87 -7.86 3.02
CA VAL A 168 -9.06 -8.24 2.25
C VAL A 168 -9.18 -7.26 1.09
N GLU A 169 -9.07 -7.78 -0.12
CA GLU A 169 -9.06 -6.98 -1.36
C GLU A 169 -10.43 -6.92 -2.00
N TYR A 170 -10.76 -5.76 -2.59
CA TYR A 170 -12.04 -5.49 -3.24
C TYR A 170 -11.88 -5.26 -4.75
N ASP A 171 -12.96 -5.44 -5.48
CA ASP A 171 -13.09 -4.94 -6.85
C ASP A 171 -13.23 -3.42 -6.87
N ASP A 172 -12.18 -2.74 -7.31
CA ASP A 172 -12.12 -1.28 -7.45
C ASP A 172 -12.19 -0.81 -8.92
N SER A 173 -12.57 -1.69 -9.85
CA SER A 173 -12.73 -1.36 -11.26
C SER A 173 -13.90 -0.40 -11.54
N GLN A 174 -14.84 -0.29 -10.61
CA GLN A 174 -16.03 0.55 -10.67
C GLN A 174 -16.34 1.17 -9.29
N ASP A 175 -17.21 2.16 -9.25
CA ASP A 175 -17.65 2.87 -8.03
C ASP A 175 -18.64 2.05 -7.17
N LYS A 176 -18.33 0.77 -6.90
CA LYS A 176 -19.17 -0.15 -6.12
C LYS A 176 -19.11 0.06 -4.61
N ALA A 177 -17.92 0.45 -4.12
CA ALA A 177 -17.66 0.71 -2.71
C ALA A 177 -16.87 2.01 -2.60
N VAL A 178 -17.50 3.07 -2.11
CA VAL A 178 -16.95 4.42 -2.14
C VAL A 178 -17.13 5.18 -0.83
N LEU A 179 -16.16 6.04 -0.56
CA LEU A 179 -16.15 7.02 0.49
C LEU A 179 -16.24 8.42 -0.13
N LYS A 180 -17.16 9.23 0.38
CA LYS A 180 -17.40 10.62 -0.01
C LYS A 180 -17.63 11.49 1.22
N ASP A 181 -17.70 12.80 0.99
CA ASP A 181 -17.97 13.82 2.01
C ASP A 181 -16.95 13.82 3.16
N GLY A 182 -17.35 14.21 4.36
CA GLY A 182 -16.43 14.49 5.44
C GLY A 182 -15.39 15.58 5.09
N PRO A 183 -14.08 15.31 5.23
CA PRO A 183 -13.02 16.23 4.83
C PRO A 183 -12.64 16.13 3.35
N LEU A 184 -13.27 15.23 2.59
CA LEU A 184 -12.80 14.84 1.27
C LEU A 184 -13.39 15.73 0.17
N THR A 185 -12.60 15.88 -0.90
CA THR A 185 -13.08 16.41 -2.18
C THR A 185 -13.05 15.31 -3.21
N GLY A 186 -14.22 14.99 -3.78
CA GLY A 186 -14.38 13.96 -4.79
C GLY A 186 -14.85 12.62 -4.23
N THR A 187 -14.57 11.55 -4.96
CA THR A 187 -14.98 10.18 -4.64
C THR A 187 -13.75 9.32 -4.47
N TYR A 188 -13.73 8.49 -3.42
CA TYR A 188 -12.62 7.60 -3.12
C TYR A 188 -13.11 6.16 -3.12
N ARG A 189 -12.52 5.29 -3.95
CA ARG A 189 -12.91 3.87 -4.07
C ARG A 189 -12.16 3.01 -3.08
N LEU A 190 -12.87 2.12 -2.39
CA LEU A 190 -12.28 1.10 -1.51
C LEU A 190 -11.49 0.10 -2.35
N VAL A 191 -10.24 -0.15 -1.98
CA VAL A 191 -9.38 -1.15 -2.62
C VAL A 191 -9.07 -2.33 -1.69
N GLN A 192 -8.91 -2.06 -0.40
CA GLN A 192 -8.66 -3.10 0.61
C GLN A 192 -9.00 -2.62 2.01
N PHE A 193 -9.13 -3.56 2.93
CA PHE A 193 -8.87 -3.28 4.34
C PHE A 193 -7.83 -4.23 4.93
N HIS A 194 -7.19 -3.80 6.01
CA HIS A 194 -6.26 -4.58 6.82
C HIS A 194 -6.30 -4.11 8.27
N PHE A 195 -5.59 -4.83 9.15
CA PHE A 195 -5.49 -4.48 10.57
C PHE A 195 -4.04 -4.34 11.01
N HIS A 196 -3.85 -3.55 12.06
CA HIS A 196 -2.66 -3.57 12.92
C HIS A 196 -3.08 -4.03 14.32
N TRP A 197 -2.25 -4.84 14.97
CA TRP A 197 -2.53 -5.38 16.30
C TRP A 197 -1.24 -5.65 17.07
N GLY A 198 -1.38 -5.77 18.40
CA GLY A 198 -0.27 -6.02 19.30
C GLY A 198 -0.28 -7.44 19.88
N SER A 199 0.77 -7.72 20.63
CA SER A 199 1.02 -9.02 21.25
C SER A 199 0.10 -9.29 22.44
N SER A 200 -0.55 -8.23 22.94
CA SER A 200 -1.41 -8.19 24.11
C SER A 200 -2.57 -7.21 23.88
N ASP A 201 -3.58 -7.25 24.73
CA ASP A 201 -4.85 -6.53 24.55
C ASP A 201 -4.75 -5.02 24.87
N ASP A 202 -3.64 -4.59 25.45
CA ASP A 202 -3.35 -3.21 25.87
C ASP A 202 -2.56 -2.40 24.83
N GLN A 203 -2.20 -3.01 23.70
CA GLN A 203 -1.48 -2.34 22.62
C GLN A 203 -1.79 -2.98 21.26
N GLY A 204 -1.65 -2.19 20.19
CA GLY A 204 -1.78 -2.69 18.82
C GLY A 204 -2.33 -1.70 17.81
N SER A 205 -3.08 -0.70 18.27
CA SER A 205 -3.41 0.44 17.43
C SER A 205 -2.17 1.23 17.04
N GLU A 206 -2.22 1.82 15.86
CA GLU A 206 -1.19 2.72 15.35
C GLU A 206 -1.42 4.13 15.90
N HIS A 207 -2.63 4.66 15.72
CA HIS A 207 -3.06 5.88 16.37
C HIS A 207 -3.24 5.67 17.87
N THR A 208 -3.06 6.75 18.61
CA THR A 208 -3.39 6.82 20.03
C THR A 208 -4.35 7.98 20.29
N VAL A 209 -5.14 7.87 21.36
CA VAL A 209 -6.02 8.95 21.82
C VAL A 209 -5.61 9.32 23.23
N ASP A 210 -5.15 10.56 23.42
CA ASP A 210 -4.55 11.02 24.67
C ASP A 210 -3.47 10.04 25.19
N ARG A 211 -2.62 9.55 24.27
CA ARG A 211 -1.57 8.53 24.49
C ARG A 211 -2.05 7.12 24.83
N ASN A 212 -3.36 6.89 24.89
CA ASN A 212 -3.90 5.55 25.11
C ASN A 212 -3.94 4.77 23.79
N LYS A 213 -3.52 3.50 23.86
CA LYS A 213 -3.59 2.54 22.76
C LYS A 213 -4.85 1.69 22.88
N TYR A 214 -5.26 1.15 21.74
CA TYR A 214 -6.25 0.10 21.62
C TYR A 214 -5.58 -1.23 21.23
N ALA A 215 -6.31 -2.34 21.35
CA ALA A 215 -5.78 -3.68 21.07
C ALA A 215 -5.42 -3.89 19.59
N ALA A 216 -6.15 -3.21 18.71
CA ALA A 216 -5.92 -3.21 17.27
C ALA A 216 -6.54 -1.97 16.61
N GLU A 217 -6.23 -1.80 15.33
CA GLU A 217 -6.79 -0.75 14.48
C GLU A 217 -7.03 -1.30 13.07
N LEU A 218 -8.25 -1.12 12.57
CA LEU A 218 -8.67 -1.42 11.20
C LEU A 218 -8.39 -0.21 10.31
N HIS A 219 -7.83 -0.45 9.13
CA HIS A 219 -7.70 0.54 8.06
C HIS A 219 -8.50 0.12 6.83
N LEU A 220 -9.54 0.89 6.50
CA LEU A 220 -10.26 0.80 5.22
C LEU A 220 -9.62 1.79 4.24
N VAL A 221 -8.91 1.26 3.24
CA VAL A 221 -8.07 2.05 2.33
C VAL A 221 -8.80 2.37 1.04
N HIS A 222 -8.90 3.67 0.75
CA HIS A 222 -9.54 4.18 -0.44
C HIS A 222 -8.59 5.05 -1.27
N TRP A 223 -8.82 5.11 -2.58
CA TRP A 223 -8.07 5.96 -3.50
C TRP A 223 -8.97 6.89 -4.30
N ASN A 224 -8.50 8.12 -4.55
CA ASN A 224 -9.25 9.17 -5.21
C ASN A 224 -9.40 8.88 -6.71
N THR A 225 -10.65 8.75 -7.16
CA THR A 225 -10.95 8.28 -8.52
C THR A 225 -10.51 9.23 -9.62
N LYS A 226 -10.25 10.51 -9.29
CA LYS A 226 -9.73 11.50 -10.24
C LYS A 226 -8.36 11.15 -10.81
N TYR A 227 -7.63 10.23 -10.17
CA TYR A 227 -6.29 9.79 -10.57
C TYR A 227 -6.26 8.49 -11.39
N GLY A 228 -7.42 7.88 -11.66
CA GLY A 228 -7.54 6.72 -12.54
C GLY A 228 -7.21 5.37 -11.89
N ASP A 229 -6.14 5.28 -11.10
CA ASP A 229 -5.73 4.06 -10.42
C ASP A 229 -5.04 4.33 -9.06
N PHE A 230 -4.96 3.29 -8.22
CA PHE A 230 -4.35 3.36 -6.89
C PHE A 230 -2.88 3.81 -6.91
N GLY A 231 -2.06 3.30 -7.85
CA GLY A 231 -0.63 3.57 -7.90
C GLY A 231 -0.33 5.03 -8.28
N THR A 232 -1.12 5.58 -9.20
CA THR A 232 -1.08 7.00 -9.55
C THR A 232 -1.59 7.85 -8.40
N ALA A 233 -2.71 7.46 -7.77
CA ALA A 233 -3.28 8.17 -6.64
C ALA A 233 -2.32 8.23 -5.45
N ALA A 234 -1.65 7.13 -5.08
CA ALA A 234 -0.76 7.06 -3.92
C ALA A 234 0.43 8.04 -3.98
N GLN A 235 0.74 8.60 -5.15
CA GLN A 235 1.79 9.60 -5.35
C GLN A 235 1.29 11.05 -5.20
N GLN A 236 -0.01 11.24 -4.94
CA GLN A 236 -0.68 12.54 -4.92
C GLN A 236 -1.03 12.94 -3.49
N PRO A 237 -0.96 14.24 -3.13
CA PRO A 237 -1.15 14.68 -1.75
C PRO A 237 -2.55 14.40 -1.18
N ASP A 238 -3.58 14.36 -2.01
CA ASP A 238 -4.96 13.95 -1.69
C ASP A 238 -5.37 12.68 -2.46
N GLY A 239 -4.38 11.80 -2.65
CA GLY A 239 -4.50 10.56 -3.39
C GLY A 239 -5.33 9.49 -2.70
N LEU A 240 -5.19 9.39 -1.39
CA LEU A 240 -5.75 8.33 -0.59
C LEU A 240 -6.60 8.89 0.54
N ALA A 241 -7.61 8.12 0.95
CA ALA A 241 -8.35 8.34 2.17
C ALA A 241 -8.40 7.03 2.95
N VAL A 242 -8.03 7.06 4.22
CA VAL A 242 -8.05 5.88 5.08
C VAL A 242 -8.98 6.12 6.25
N VAL A 243 -9.96 5.24 6.41
CA VAL A 243 -10.83 5.23 7.58
C VAL A 243 -10.22 4.28 8.62
N GLY A 244 -9.77 4.86 9.72
CA GLY A 244 -9.24 4.15 10.88
C GLY A 244 -10.36 3.84 11.89
N VAL A 245 -10.44 2.59 12.34
CA VAL A 245 -11.40 2.16 13.37
C VAL A 245 -10.64 1.41 14.46
N PHE A 246 -10.72 1.89 15.69
CA PHE A 246 -10.11 1.23 16.84
C PHE A 246 -10.88 -0.03 17.22
N LEU A 247 -10.15 -1.06 17.65
CA LEU A 247 -10.70 -2.29 18.21
C LEU A 247 -10.38 -2.33 19.71
N LYS A 248 -11.42 -2.32 20.55
CA LYS A 248 -11.31 -2.41 22.00
C LYS A 248 -11.75 -3.79 22.48
N VAL A 249 -11.00 -4.38 23.42
CA VAL A 249 -11.42 -5.65 24.02
C VAL A 249 -12.70 -5.49 24.83
N GLY A 250 -13.67 -6.36 24.55
CA GLY A 250 -15.00 -6.40 25.13
C GLY A 250 -15.80 -7.59 24.59
N ASP A 251 -17.07 -7.37 24.26
CA ASP A 251 -17.91 -8.36 23.60
C ASP A 251 -17.35 -8.77 22.22
N ALA A 252 -17.59 -10.03 21.85
CA ALA A 252 -17.21 -10.53 20.53
C ALA A 252 -17.95 -9.79 19.42
N ASN A 253 -17.25 -9.55 18.30
CA ASN A 253 -17.84 -8.96 17.11
C ASN A 253 -18.24 -10.05 16.12
N PRO A 254 -19.54 -10.31 15.89
CA PRO A 254 -19.97 -11.38 15.00
C PRO A 254 -19.59 -11.14 13.54
N ALA A 255 -19.54 -9.88 13.09
CA ALA A 255 -19.14 -9.54 11.73
C ALA A 255 -17.67 -9.88 11.48
N LEU A 256 -16.81 -9.63 12.47
CA LEU A 256 -15.39 -9.98 12.40
C LEU A 256 -15.16 -11.49 12.34
N GLN A 257 -16.06 -12.31 12.91
CA GLN A 257 -15.86 -13.76 12.96
C GLN A 257 -15.64 -14.39 11.57
N LYS A 258 -16.34 -13.88 10.55
CA LYS A 258 -16.18 -14.35 9.16
C LYS A 258 -14.75 -14.16 8.63
N VAL A 259 -14.09 -13.09 9.04
CA VAL A 259 -12.68 -12.79 8.69
C VAL A 259 -11.76 -13.79 9.42
N LEU A 260 -12.05 -14.05 10.69
CA LEU A 260 -11.23 -14.89 11.56
C LEU A 260 -11.27 -16.37 11.19
N ASP A 261 -12.44 -16.86 10.74
CA ASP A 261 -12.64 -18.26 10.34
C ASP A 261 -11.75 -18.67 9.15
N VAL A 262 -11.22 -17.69 8.42
CA VAL A 262 -10.42 -17.90 7.20
C VAL A 262 -8.91 -17.74 7.45
N LEU A 263 -8.49 -17.18 8.59
CA LEU A 263 -7.08 -16.87 8.86
C LEU A 263 -6.15 -18.09 8.80
N ASP A 264 -6.63 -19.27 9.21
CA ASP A 264 -5.84 -20.50 9.18
C ASP A 264 -5.40 -20.87 7.75
N SER A 265 -6.20 -20.52 6.72
CA SER A 265 -5.87 -20.75 5.31
C SER A 265 -4.79 -19.81 4.75
N ILE A 266 -4.49 -18.72 5.47
CA ILE A 266 -3.50 -17.72 5.09
C ILE A 266 -2.45 -17.51 6.19
N LYS A 267 -2.17 -18.55 7.00
CA LYS A 267 -1.29 -18.45 8.17
C LYS A 267 0.06 -17.78 7.87
N THR A 268 0.68 -18.09 6.73
CA THR A 268 2.04 -17.64 6.38
C THR A 268 2.06 -16.66 5.22
N LYS A 269 3.11 -15.84 5.14
CA LYS A 269 3.33 -14.87 4.05
C LYS A 269 3.19 -15.52 2.66
N GLY A 270 2.52 -14.80 1.76
CA GLY A 270 2.28 -15.19 0.37
C GLY A 270 1.07 -16.10 0.17
N LYS A 271 0.49 -16.67 1.23
CA LYS A 271 -0.77 -17.42 1.13
C LYS A 271 -1.93 -16.48 0.87
N SER A 272 -2.86 -16.93 0.03
CA SER A 272 -4.10 -16.24 -0.25
C SER A 272 -5.24 -17.23 -0.46
N THR A 273 -6.47 -16.75 -0.25
CA THR A 273 -7.68 -17.53 -0.43
C THR A 273 -8.81 -16.65 -0.96
N GLY A 274 -9.77 -17.24 -1.65
CA GLY A 274 -10.98 -16.53 -2.08
C GLY A 274 -11.79 -16.08 -0.86
N PHE A 275 -12.27 -14.84 -0.88
CA PHE A 275 -13.06 -14.28 0.21
C PHE A 275 -14.18 -13.39 -0.35
N PRO A 276 -15.17 -13.97 -1.06
CA PRO A 276 -16.25 -13.21 -1.67
C PRO A 276 -17.34 -12.81 -0.67
N SER A 277 -18.15 -11.81 -1.04
CA SER A 277 -19.40 -11.43 -0.34
C SER A 277 -19.21 -10.95 1.11
N PHE A 278 -18.13 -10.23 1.39
CA PHE A 278 -17.94 -9.57 2.68
C PHE A 278 -18.26 -8.08 2.57
N ASP A 279 -19.19 -7.61 3.41
CA ASP A 279 -19.55 -6.19 3.52
C ASP A 279 -18.64 -5.51 4.57
N PRO A 280 -17.76 -4.57 4.15
CA PRO A 280 -16.88 -3.86 5.08
C PRO A 280 -17.63 -2.93 6.02
N GLY A 281 -18.86 -2.52 5.67
CA GLY A 281 -19.72 -1.69 6.53
C GLY A 281 -20.09 -2.38 7.84
N SER A 282 -20.07 -3.73 7.86
CA SER A 282 -20.32 -4.53 9.07
C SER A 282 -19.22 -4.41 10.14
N LEU A 283 -18.07 -3.82 9.80
CA LEU A 283 -16.96 -3.55 10.72
C LEU A 283 -16.89 -2.07 11.17
N LEU A 284 -17.94 -1.28 10.89
CA LEU A 284 -18.04 0.10 11.35
C LEU A 284 -18.77 0.19 12.70
N PRO A 285 -18.43 1.19 13.53
CA PRO A 285 -19.24 1.54 14.70
C PRO A 285 -20.57 2.18 14.27
N ASN A 286 -21.49 2.31 15.22
CA ASN A 286 -22.81 2.92 14.95
C ASN A 286 -22.71 4.43 14.70
N VAL A 287 -21.82 5.12 15.42
CA VAL A 287 -21.58 6.55 15.28
C VAL A 287 -20.30 6.78 14.51
N LEU A 288 -20.43 7.52 13.40
CA LEU A 288 -19.33 7.81 12.49
C LEU A 288 -18.67 9.18 12.77
N ASP A 289 -18.78 9.68 13.99
CA ASP A 289 -18.02 10.85 14.43
C ASP A 289 -16.52 10.57 14.26
N TYR A 290 -15.77 11.53 13.76
CA TYR A 290 -14.38 11.30 13.39
C TYR A 290 -13.46 12.47 13.72
N TRP A 291 -12.16 12.16 13.74
CA TRP A 291 -11.06 13.11 13.61
C TRP A 291 -10.43 13.00 12.23
N THR A 292 -9.83 14.08 11.74
CA THR A 292 -9.16 14.06 10.45
C THR A 292 -7.91 14.94 10.43
N TYR A 293 -6.89 14.47 9.70
CA TYR A 293 -5.65 15.20 9.46
C TYR A 293 -4.95 14.69 8.18
N PRO A 294 -4.11 15.50 7.51
CA PRO A 294 -3.29 15.03 6.40
C PRO A 294 -2.09 14.23 6.91
N GLY A 295 -1.88 13.06 6.32
CA GLY A 295 -0.90 12.09 6.78
C GLY A 295 -0.24 11.27 5.67
N SER A 296 0.17 10.06 6.03
CA SER A 296 0.92 9.14 5.18
C SER A 296 0.39 7.73 5.32
N LEU A 297 0.84 6.85 4.42
CA LEU A 297 0.88 5.42 4.69
C LEU A 297 1.71 5.17 5.95
N THR A 298 1.32 4.17 6.75
CA THR A 298 2.01 3.79 7.99
C THR A 298 3.01 2.66 7.81
N THR A 299 3.06 2.08 6.60
CA THR A 299 4.09 1.14 6.17
C THR A 299 4.87 1.71 4.98
N PRO A 300 6.12 1.27 4.75
CA PRO A 300 6.84 1.53 3.50
C PRO A 300 5.94 1.33 2.27
N PRO A 301 5.95 2.27 1.30
CA PRO A 301 6.90 3.37 1.11
C PRO A 301 6.63 4.67 1.91
N LEU A 302 5.71 4.67 2.88
CA LEU A 302 5.43 5.82 3.78
C LEU A 302 5.01 7.10 3.05
N LEU A 303 4.42 6.94 1.86
CA LEU A 303 4.01 8.05 1.01
C LEU A 303 3.01 8.93 1.75
N GLU A 304 3.28 10.22 1.71
CA GLU A 304 2.45 11.24 2.32
C GLU A 304 1.30 11.61 1.38
N SER A 305 0.32 10.73 1.23
CA SER A 305 -0.78 10.87 0.28
C SER A 305 -2.15 10.65 0.89
N VAL A 306 -2.21 10.52 2.22
CA VAL A 306 -3.40 10.04 2.93
C VAL A 306 -4.11 11.19 3.63
N THR A 307 -5.41 11.35 3.37
CA THR A 307 -6.32 12.02 4.30
C THR A 307 -6.82 11.00 5.31
N TRP A 308 -6.38 11.12 6.56
CA TRP A 308 -6.84 10.23 7.63
C TRP A 308 -8.20 10.65 8.14
N ILE A 309 -9.06 9.66 8.39
CA ILE A 309 -10.38 9.78 9.01
C ILE A 309 -10.44 8.72 10.11
N VAL A 310 -10.17 9.11 11.35
CA VAL A 310 -10.12 8.16 12.49
C VAL A 310 -11.44 8.27 13.25
N LEU A 311 -12.23 7.20 13.29
CA LEU A 311 -13.51 7.19 13.97
C LEU A 311 -13.31 7.25 15.49
N LYS A 312 -14.14 8.05 16.16
CA LYS A 312 -14.06 8.26 17.62
C LYS A 312 -14.56 7.05 18.40
N GLU A 313 -15.59 6.38 17.89
CA GLU A 313 -16.17 5.19 18.51
C GLU A 313 -15.37 3.94 18.09
N PRO A 314 -14.80 3.17 19.04
CA PRO A 314 -14.18 1.89 18.73
C PRO A 314 -15.27 0.82 18.49
N ILE A 315 -14.94 -0.21 17.71
CA ILE A 315 -15.70 -1.45 17.71
C ILE A 315 -15.20 -2.38 18.83
N SER A 316 -16.09 -3.17 19.40
CA SER A 316 -15.72 -4.21 20.38
C SER A 316 -15.13 -5.42 19.67
N VAL A 317 -14.21 -6.14 20.33
CA VAL A 317 -13.67 -7.43 19.90
C VAL A 317 -13.38 -8.29 21.13
N SER A 318 -13.60 -9.61 21.10
CA SER A 318 -13.24 -10.43 22.26
C SER A 318 -11.74 -10.75 22.30
N SER A 319 -11.20 -11.04 23.49
CA SER A 319 -9.81 -11.50 23.62
C SER A 319 -9.54 -12.78 22.80
N GLN A 320 -10.52 -13.67 22.67
CA GLN A 320 -10.40 -14.90 21.85
C GLN A 320 -10.27 -14.57 20.36
N GLN A 321 -11.01 -13.56 19.88
CA GLN A 321 -10.89 -13.07 18.52
C GLN A 321 -9.51 -12.41 18.30
N MET A 322 -9.00 -11.63 19.26
CA MET A 322 -7.65 -11.06 19.18
C MET A 322 -6.56 -12.14 19.14
N LEU A 323 -6.73 -13.24 19.87
CA LEU A 323 -5.78 -14.37 19.81
C LEU A 323 -5.67 -14.98 18.42
N LYS A 324 -6.75 -14.98 17.62
CA LYS A 324 -6.72 -15.48 16.23
C LYS A 324 -5.87 -14.63 15.29
N PHE A 325 -5.79 -13.31 15.48
CA PHE A 325 -4.82 -12.48 14.74
C PHE A 325 -3.38 -12.89 15.05
N ARG A 326 -3.11 -13.17 16.33
CA ARG A 326 -1.79 -13.50 16.87
C ARG A 326 -1.29 -14.90 16.48
N THR A 327 -2.07 -15.69 15.73
CA THR A 327 -1.62 -16.97 15.16
C THR A 327 -1.04 -16.87 13.76
N LEU A 328 -1.14 -15.70 13.11
CA LEU A 328 -0.54 -15.47 11.79
C LEU A 328 0.98 -15.34 11.88
N ASN A 329 1.66 -15.58 10.76
CA ASN A 329 3.11 -15.54 10.64
C ASN A 329 3.55 -14.44 9.65
N PHE A 330 4.63 -13.73 10.00
CA PHE A 330 5.34 -12.82 9.11
C PHE A 330 6.14 -13.56 8.03
N ASN A 331 6.64 -14.76 8.34
CA ASN A 331 7.46 -15.56 7.44
C ASN A 331 6.63 -16.42 6.47
N PRO A 332 7.19 -16.79 5.30
CA PRO A 332 6.56 -17.75 4.40
C PRO A 332 6.57 -19.17 4.97
N GLU A 333 5.78 -20.05 4.36
CA GLU A 333 5.72 -21.47 4.71
C GLU A 333 7.09 -22.14 4.53
N GLY A 334 7.45 -23.03 5.47
CA GLY A 334 8.74 -23.74 5.46
C GLY A 334 9.88 -23.00 6.16
N GLU A 335 9.70 -21.73 6.55
CA GLU A 335 10.65 -20.99 7.40
C GLU A 335 10.30 -21.12 8.90
N PRO A 336 11.28 -20.89 9.81
CA PRO A 336 11.02 -20.85 11.25
C PRO A 336 9.86 -19.91 11.60
N GLU A 337 8.97 -20.35 12.49
CA GLU A 337 7.79 -19.58 12.87
C GLU A 337 8.16 -18.23 13.48
N LEU A 338 7.66 -17.17 12.86
CA LEU A 338 7.76 -15.80 13.31
C LEU A 338 6.34 -15.22 13.37
N LEU A 339 5.74 -15.30 14.56
CA LEU A 339 4.39 -14.83 14.80
C LEU A 339 4.24 -13.33 14.50
N MET A 340 3.14 -12.98 13.85
CA MET A 340 2.71 -11.62 13.57
C MET A 340 2.08 -11.03 14.82
N LEU A 341 2.93 -10.62 15.78
CA LEU A 341 2.47 -10.13 17.09
C LEU A 341 2.51 -8.61 17.23
N ALA A 342 3.32 -7.90 16.44
CA ALA A 342 3.43 -6.45 16.52
C ALA A 342 3.70 -5.90 15.12
N ASN A 343 2.64 -5.56 14.41
CA ASN A 343 2.72 -5.01 13.06
C ASN A 343 2.32 -3.53 12.98
N TRP A 344 2.38 -2.80 14.09
CA TRP A 344 2.04 -1.39 14.19
C TRP A 344 3.28 -0.49 14.22
N ARG A 345 3.18 0.68 13.61
CA ARG A 345 4.14 1.78 13.71
C ARG A 345 3.79 2.66 14.92
N PRO A 346 4.77 3.13 15.71
CA PRO A 346 4.49 4.08 16.79
C PRO A 346 4.03 5.43 16.27
N ALA A 347 3.34 6.21 17.12
CA ALA A 347 2.97 7.60 16.85
C ALA A 347 4.19 8.44 16.42
N GLN A 348 4.02 9.17 15.32
CA GLN A 348 5.01 10.07 14.75
C GLN A 348 4.77 11.51 15.21
N PRO A 349 5.78 12.40 15.13
CA PRO A 349 5.59 13.81 15.45
C PRO A 349 4.48 14.45 14.62
N LEU A 350 3.57 15.19 15.29
CA LEU A 350 2.48 15.90 14.60
C LEU A 350 3.01 17.00 13.66
N LYS A 351 4.14 17.64 14.02
CA LYS A 351 4.75 18.77 13.27
C LYS A 351 3.73 19.90 13.03
N ASN A 352 3.79 20.58 11.88
CA ASN A 352 2.97 21.75 11.56
C ASN A 352 1.53 21.40 11.13
N ARG A 353 0.95 20.35 11.73
CA ARG A 353 -0.41 19.89 11.43
C ARG A 353 -1.33 20.13 12.62
N GLN A 354 -2.62 20.18 12.32
CA GLN A 354 -3.67 20.22 13.31
C GLN A 354 -4.64 19.08 13.04
N VAL A 355 -5.08 18.41 14.10
CA VAL A 355 -6.16 17.43 14.02
C VAL A 355 -7.48 18.18 14.14
N ARG A 356 -8.38 17.95 13.17
CA ARG A 356 -9.72 18.53 13.15
C ARG A 356 -10.74 17.51 13.62
N GLY A 357 -11.73 17.93 14.39
CA GLY A 357 -12.81 17.08 14.88
C GLY A 357 -14.13 17.39 14.18
N PHE A 358 -14.87 16.35 13.80
CA PHE A 358 -16.26 16.51 13.35
C PHE A 358 -17.09 17.11 14.50
N PRO A 359 -17.75 18.26 14.27
CA PRO A 359 -18.52 19.00 15.26
C PRO A 359 -19.79 18.21 15.62
N LYS A 360 -20.12 18.18 16.91
CA LYS A 360 -21.41 17.63 17.37
C LYS A 360 -22.52 18.65 17.21
#